data_AF-A0A9D8EEV5-F1
#
_entry.id   AF-A0A9D8EEV5-F1
#
_cell.length_a   1.000
_cell.length_b   1.000
_cell.length_c   1.000
_cell.angle_alpha   90.00
_cell.angle_beta   90.00
_cell.angle_gamma   90.00
#
_symmetry.space_group_name_H-M   'P 1'
#
loop_
_entity.id
_entity.type
_entity.pdbx_description
1 polymer ?
#
loop_
_entity_poly.entity_id
_entity_poly.type
_entity_poly.pdbx_seq_one_letter_code
_entity_poly.pdbx_strand_id
1 'polypeptide(L)'
;MEKMTNGIEKLSFEQALEKLEGIVKELEDENIALSESISKFEEGVKLSGHCLNKLNEAEKRIEELTRTKDGSLIAKEIELKD
;
A
#
# COMPACT_ATOMS: atom_id res chain seq x y z
N MET A 1 25.36 5.48 -7.22
CA MET A 1 23.90 5.51 -7.47
C MET A 1 23.24 4.67 -6.37
N GLU A 2 22.99 5.21 -5.18
CA GLU A 2 22.50 4.42 -4.03
C GLU A 2 21.55 5.17 -3.09
N LYS A 3 21.01 6.33 -3.47
CA LYS A 3 20.15 7.12 -2.59
C LYS A 3 18.85 7.53 -3.29
N MET A 4 17.90 6.62 -3.41
CA MET A 4 16.50 7.01 -3.67
C MET A 4 15.44 5.94 -3.35
N THR A 5 15.81 4.80 -2.74
CA THR A 5 14.85 3.72 -2.39
C THR A 5 14.56 3.62 -0.87
N ASN A 6 15.31 4.31 0.00
CA ASN A 6 15.25 4.09 1.44
C ASN A 6 14.09 4.77 2.20
N GLY A 7 13.19 5.47 1.52
CA GLY A 7 12.10 6.24 2.14
C GLY A 7 10.78 5.47 2.26
N ILE A 8 10.33 4.86 1.16
CA ILE A 8 9.01 4.23 1.05
C ILE A 8 8.91 2.99 1.96
N GLU A 9 9.95 2.16 1.97
CA GLU A 9 10.03 0.94 2.81
C GLU A 9 9.82 1.19 4.31
N LYS A 10 10.06 2.42 4.78
CA LYS A 10 9.93 2.82 6.19
C LYS A 10 8.55 3.39 6.53
N LEU A 11 7.68 3.59 5.55
CA LEU A 11 6.36 4.16 5.78
C LEU A 11 5.42 3.12 6.39
N SER A 12 4.57 3.59 7.32
CA SER A 12 3.35 2.86 7.67
C SER A 12 2.40 2.79 6.47
N PHE A 13 1.39 1.93 6.56
CA PHE A 13 0.36 1.82 5.53
C PHE A 13 -0.36 3.16 5.34
N GLU A 14 -0.77 3.80 6.43
CA GLU A 14 -1.51 5.07 6.42
C GLU A 14 -0.69 6.19 5.78
N GLN A 15 0.60 6.28 6.12
CA GLN A 15 1.49 7.29 5.54
C GLN A 15 1.76 7.05 4.04
N ALA A 16 1.85 5.78 3.62
CA ALA A 16 2.04 5.46 2.21
C ALA A 16 0.77 5.74 1.41
N LEU A 17 -0.40 5.44 1.98
CA LEU A 17 -1.70 5.73 1.38
C LEU A 17 -1.94 7.24 1.23
N GLU A 18 -1.69 8.03 2.28
CA GLU A 18 -1.82 9.50 2.23
C GLU A 18 -0.95 10.12 1.13
N LYS A 19 0.29 9.62 0.98
CA LYS A 19 1.16 10.06 -0.12
C LYS A 19 0.66 9.65 -1.49
N LEU A 20 0.13 8.43 -1.61
CA LEU A 20 -0.41 7.94 -2.87
C LEU A 20 -1.63 8.77 -3.30
N GLU A 21 -2.54 9.10 -2.37
CA GLU A 21 -3.67 9.99 -2.61
C GLU A 21 -3.20 11.39 -3.05
N GLY A 22 -2.15 11.92 -2.41
CA GLY A 22 -1.51 13.17 -2.84
C GLY A 22 -1.00 13.11 -4.28
N ILE A 23 -0.31 12.03 -4.66
CA ILE A 23 0.17 11.83 -6.04
C ILE A 23 -0.99 11.75 -7.03
N VAL A 24 -2.06 11.03 -6.71
CA VAL A 24 -3.25 10.95 -7.56
C VAL A 24 -3.81 12.35 -7.81
N LYS A 25 -3.94 13.15 -6.75
CA LYS A 25 -4.42 14.53 -6.86
C LYS A 25 -3.51 15.41 -7.72
N GLU A 26 -2.19 15.23 -7.66
CA GLU A 26 -1.25 15.95 -8.52
C GLU A 26 -1.35 15.50 -9.99
N LEU A 27 -1.56 14.21 -10.23
CA LEU A 27 -1.75 13.66 -11.59
C LEU A 27 -3.08 14.10 -12.23
N GLU A 28 -4.06 14.47 -11.43
CA GLU A 28 -5.35 15.01 -11.89
C GLU A 28 -5.25 16.50 -12.31
N ASP A 29 -4.15 17.20 -12.01
CA ASP A 29 -3.95 18.58 -12.46
C ASP A 29 -3.67 18.63 -13.97
N GLU A 30 -4.55 19.30 -14.72
CA GLU A 30 -4.44 19.48 -16.17
C GLU A 30 -3.15 20.24 -16.60
N ASN A 31 -2.51 20.95 -15.67
CA ASN A 31 -1.31 21.75 -15.94
C ASN A 31 0.01 21.02 -15.64
N ILE A 32 -0.04 19.76 -15.18
CA ILE A 32 1.17 19.00 -14.87
C ILE A 32 2.03 18.80 -16.13
N ALA A 33 3.33 19.06 -16.01
CA ALA A 33 4.25 18.81 -17.11
C ALA A 33 4.40 17.30 -17.36
N LEU A 34 4.52 16.88 -18.63
CA LEU A 34 4.66 15.46 -19.00
C LEU A 34 5.79 14.73 -18.25
N SER A 35 6.95 15.39 -18.09
CA SER A 35 8.06 14.81 -17.35
C SER A 35 7.75 14.61 -15.87
N GLU A 36 6.96 15.52 -15.29
CA GLU A 36 6.54 15.45 -13.89
C GLU A 36 5.48 14.38 -13.69
N SER A 37 4.50 14.27 -14.61
CA SER A 37 3.48 13.22 -14.54
C SER A 37 4.07 11.82 -14.63
N ILE A 38 5.10 11.61 -15.46
CA ILE A 38 5.83 10.33 -15.50
C ILE A 38 6.51 10.06 -14.17
N SER A 39 7.21 11.05 -13.59
CA SER A 39 7.88 10.89 -12.29
C SER A 39 6.89 10.57 -11.17
N LYS A 40 5.75 11.26 -11.13
CA LYS A 40 4.68 11.05 -10.15
C LYS A 40 4.03 9.68 -10.31
N PHE A 41 3.81 9.24 -11.55
CA PHE A 41 3.31 7.90 -11.84
C PHE A 41 4.25 6.81 -11.32
N GLU A 42 5.57 6.92 -11.58
CA GLU A 42 6.56 5.97 -11.07
C GLU A 42 6.59 5.90 -9.54
N GLU A 43 6.47 7.05 -8.86
CA GLU A 43 6.37 7.11 -7.40
C GLU A 43 5.07 6.46 -6.91
N GLY A 44 3.94 6.76 -7.57
CA GLY A 44 2.64 6.17 -7.25
C GLY A 44 2.62 4.64 -7.38
N VAL A 45 3.26 4.08 -8.42
CA VAL A 45 3.39 2.63 -8.58
C VAL A 45 4.17 2.01 -7.42
N LYS A 46 5.26 2.65 -6.98
CA LYS A 46 6.05 2.16 -5.83
C LYS A 46 5.26 2.21 -4.53
N LEU A 47 4.55 3.30 -4.26
CA LEU A 47 3.70 3.44 -3.07
C LEU A 47 2.55 2.43 -3.08
N SER A 48 1.89 2.22 -4.21
CA SER A 48 0.85 1.21 -4.36
C SER A 48 1.38 -0.20 -4.06
N GLY A 49 2.55 -0.56 -4.59
CA GLY A 49 3.22 -1.81 -4.27
C GLY A 49 3.54 -1.96 -2.77
N HIS A 50 4.00 -0.90 -2.12
CA HIS A 50 4.25 -0.89 -0.67
C HIS A 50 2.97 -1.09 0.15
N CYS A 51 1.88 -0.39 -0.21
CA CYS A 51 0.58 -0.56 0.43
C CYS A 51 0.09 -2.01 0.33
N LEU A 52 0.18 -2.61 -0.86
CA LEU A 52 -0.19 -4.01 -1.06
C LEU A 52 0.66 -4.96 -0.20
N ASN A 53 1.97 -4.72 -0.11
CA ASN A 53 2.85 -5.50 0.75
C ASN A 53 2.44 -5.42 2.23
N LYS A 54 2.09 -4.22 2.72
CA LYS A 54 1.62 -4.04 4.10
C LYS A 54 0.30 -4.74 4.39
N LEU A 55 -0.64 -4.72 3.43
CA LEU A 55 -1.90 -5.46 3.54
C LEU A 55 -1.65 -6.97 3.59
N ASN A 56 -0.77 -7.49 2.72
CA ASN A 56 -0.40 -8.91 2.72
C ASN A 56 0.28 -9.34 4.03
N GLU A 57 1.13 -8.49 4.61
CA GLU A 57 1.73 -8.73 5.94
C GLU A 57 0.66 -8.82 7.03
N ALA A 58 -0.31 -7.90 7.02
CA ALA A 58 -1.41 -7.88 7.98
C ALA A 58 -2.32 -9.12 7.84
N GLU A 59 -2.66 -9.49 6.61
CA GLU A 59 -3.48 -10.68 6.30
C GLU A 59 -2.81 -11.96 6.82
N LYS A 60 -1.52 -12.18 6.48
CA LYS A 60 -0.75 -13.33 7.01
C LYS A 60 -0.73 -13.36 8.52
N ARG A 61 -0.61 -12.19 9.16
CA ARG A 61 -0.63 -12.12 10.63
C ARG A 61 -1.98 -12.52 11.21
N ILE A 62 -3.08 -12.15 10.57
CA ILE A 62 -4.43 -12.56 10.95
C ILE A 62 -4.59 -14.08 10.75
N GLU A 63 -4.11 -14.63 9.64
CA GLU A 63 -4.13 -16.08 9.38
C GLU A 63 -3.36 -16.87 10.45
N GLU A 64 -2.18 -16.40 10.86
CA GLU A 64 -1.40 -17.03 11.93
C GLU A 64 -2.16 -17.03 13.27
N LEU A 65 -2.79 -15.90 13.62
CA LEU A 65 -3.52 -15.75 14.88
C LEU A 65 -4.83 -16.52 14.91
N THR A 66 -5.44 -16.74 13.74
CA THR A 66 -6.70 -17.47 13.60
C THR A 66 -6.50 -18.96 13.30
N ARG A 67 -5.26 -19.46 13.24
CA ARG A 67 -4.99 -20.88 13.03
C ARG A 67 -5.23 -21.70 14.30
N THR A 68 -6.10 -22.70 14.22
CA THR A 68 -6.36 -23.65 15.31
C THR A 68 -5.28 -24.74 15.40
N LYS A 69 -5.29 -25.50 16.51
CA LYS A 69 -4.35 -26.61 16.75
C LYS A 69 -4.45 -27.76 15.72
N ASP A 70 -5.58 -27.87 15.04
CA ASP A 70 -5.85 -28.83 13.95
C ASP A 70 -5.58 -28.26 12.55
N GLY A 71 -5.06 -27.03 12.45
CA GLY A 71 -4.62 -26.42 11.20
C GLY A 71 -5.68 -25.68 10.40
N SER A 72 -6.93 -25.64 10.88
CA SER A 72 -8.02 -24.88 10.30
C SER A 72 -7.94 -23.39 10.65
N LEU A 73 -8.43 -22.52 9.76
CA LEU A 73 -8.58 -21.09 10.03
C LEU A 73 -9.93 -20.86 10.74
N ILE A 74 -9.92 -20.19 11.89
CA ILE A 74 -11.12 -19.62 12.52
C ILE A 74 -11.45 -18.31 11.79
N ALA A 75 -11.73 -18.38 10.49
CA ALA A 75 -12.36 -17.26 9.81
C ALA A 75 -13.82 -17.24 10.28
N LYS A 76 -14.10 -16.50 11.36
CA LYS A 76 -15.48 -16.02 11.56
C LYS A 76 -15.74 -15.16 10.34
N GLU A 77 -16.71 -15.54 9.53
CA GLU A 77 -17.24 -14.74 8.43
C GLU A 77 -17.50 -13.33 8.99
N ILE A 78 -16.59 -12.39 8.73
CA ILE A 78 -16.80 -11.01 9.10
C ILE A 78 -17.76 -10.52 8.03
N GLU A 79 -19.05 -10.46 8.37
CA GLU A 79 -20.02 -9.71 7.57
C GLU A 79 -19.52 -8.26 7.48
N LEU A 80 -18.84 -7.93 6.38
CA LEU A 80 -18.57 -6.55 6.01
C LEU A 80 -19.95 -5.95 5.69
N LYS A 81 -20.48 -5.16 6.62
CA LYS A 81 -21.64 -4.33 6.33
C LYS A 81 -21.15 -3.18 5.46
N ASP A 82 -21.68 -3.16 4.23
CA ASP A 82 -21.52 -2.08 3.25
C ASP A 82 -21.78 -0.68 3.85
#